data_AF-A0AAV6T5Q3-F1
#
_entry.id   AF-A0AAV6T5Q3-F1
#
_cell.length_a   1.000
_cell.length_b   1.000
_cell.length_c   1.000
_cell.angle_alpha   90.00
_cell.angle_beta   90.00
_cell.angle_gamma   90.00
#
_symmetry.space_group_name_H-M   'P 1'
#
loop_
_entity.id
_entity.type
_entity.pdbx_description
1 polymer ?
#
loop_
_entity_poly.entity_id
_entity_poly.type
_entity_poly.pdbx_seq_one_letter_code
_entity_poly.pdbx_strand_id
1 'polypeptide(L)'
;MSKDKSGVDDFQTCLEPSEEKHSRLTCLPCSKHDFKGFLRRNAFFLLTVAGIVLGLTLGFALHSVHMTATQIQYFNFPGELLLRMLTMMILPLITSSLVAGIASVDKETYGKMGLYSMCYYVTSMLLALSTAILLVLCIRPGKSAASTSEASGGESRGTQTLDVFLDLIRNIFPPNLVESCFKMYKTVYSENQTSGVINATEKDDTISMPTPKEGSADGMNIMGVVFFSIAFGITLSLMGDEGKPLKDFFNCLNKAIINLVNAIIWYSPVGIIFLIGGQILKLRDFVDMGRQLGLFIVTVITGLTIQSLVLMPLIYFIVTRKNPFRFIAGLLDAITTAFGTSSSSATFPITLHCLENNLKLDKRVTRFMVPLGAVLTMDGTALYETIAAIFIAQVHNIELSSGQIVIIAYV
;
A
#
# COMPACT_ATOMS: atom_id res chain seq x y z
N MET A 1 -20.56 19.68 74.91
CA MET A 1 -20.15 20.91 74.17
C MET A 1 -19.47 20.48 72.89
N SER A 2 -19.79 20.88 71.67
CA SER A 2 -20.93 21.56 71.05
C SER A 2 -20.49 21.87 69.60
N LYS A 3 -21.12 21.25 68.58
CA LYS A 3 -21.26 21.71 67.17
C LYS A 3 -19.97 21.83 66.32
N ASP A 4 -19.92 21.63 65.01
CA ASP A 4 -20.91 21.47 63.92
C ASP A 4 -20.15 20.77 62.74
N LYS A 5 -20.73 19.78 62.03
CA LYS A 5 -21.29 19.82 60.63
C LYS A 5 -20.27 20.27 59.54
N SER A 6 -20.15 19.73 58.32
CA SER A 6 -20.98 18.85 57.47
C SER A 6 -20.30 18.72 56.08
N GLY A 7 -20.62 17.67 55.31
CA GLY A 7 -20.57 17.63 53.82
C GLY A 7 -19.26 17.07 53.23
N VAL A 8 -19.19 15.91 52.56
CA VAL A 8 -19.93 15.36 51.40
C VAL A 8 -19.48 15.99 50.06
N ASP A 9 -18.99 15.10 49.19
CA ASP A 9 -18.85 15.14 47.72
C ASP A 9 -17.95 16.19 47.04
N ASP A 10 -16.95 15.72 46.28
CA ASP A 10 -16.99 15.87 44.81
C ASP A 10 -15.84 15.09 44.13
N PHE A 11 -16.24 13.94 43.59
CA PHE A 11 -15.62 13.29 42.45
C PHE A 11 -16.30 13.90 41.21
N GLN A 12 -15.51 14.34 40.22
CA GLN A 12 -15.89 14.53 38.81
C GLN A 12 -16.47 15.90 38.38
N THR A 13 -16.18 16.24 37.11
CA THR A 13 -16.65 17.34 36.25
C THR A 13 -15.88 18.67 36.34
N CYS A 14 -15.50 19.39 35.28
CA CYS A 14 -15.63 19.21 33.84
C CYS A 14 -14.89 20.35 33.10
N LEU A 15 -14.49 20.08 31.85
CA LEU A 15 -14.52 20.98 30.68
C LEU A 15 -13.51 22.16 30.53
N GLU A 16 -12.80 22.09 29.39
CA GLU A 16 -12.10 23.13 28.61
C GLU A 16 -12.98 24.37 28.29
N PRO A 17 -12.50 25.49 27.66
CA PRO A 17 -11.22 25.72 26.96
C PRO A 17 -10.52 27.06 27.27
N SER A 18 -9.24 27.21 26.91
CA SER A 18 -8.64 28.52 26.68
C SER A 18 -8.08 28.60 25.25
N GLU A 19 -8.90 29.16 24.37
CA GLU A 19 -8.50 29.67 23.06
C GLU A 19 -7.49 30.84 23.17
N GLU A 20 -6.76 31.04 22.07
CA GLU A 20 -6.07 32.26 21.66
C GLU A 20 -4.83 32.74 22.43
N LYS A 21 -3.67 32.32 21.91
CA LYS A 21 -2.56 33.27 21.67
C LYS A 21 -1.98 33.04 20.26
N HIS A 22 -2.64 33.65 19.29
CA HIS A 22 -2.10 33.83 17.95
C HIS A 22 -0.95 34.86 17.96
N SER A 23 0.08 34.55 17.16
CA SER A 23 0.83 35.54 16.37
C SER A 23 1.73 36.55 17.10
N ARG A 24 2.93 36.11 17.48
CA ARG A 24 4.18 36.80 17.07
C ARG A 24 5.20 35.75 16.68
N LEU A 25 5.15 35.35 15.40
CA LEU A 25 6.29 34.74 14.73
C LEU A 25 7.34 35.85 14.61
N THR A 26 8.21 35.99 15.60
CA THR A 26 9.44 36.75 15.44
C THR A 26 10.25 36.04 14.36
N CYS A 27 10.31 36.64 13.18
CA CYS A 27 11.26 36.30 12.13
C CYS A 27 12.67 36.37 12.73
N LEU A 28 13.20 35.23 13.18
CA LEU A 28 14.62 35.08 13.41
C LEU A 28 15.34 35.28 12.07
N PRO A 29 16.40 36.10 12.02
CA PRO A 29 17.08 36.41 10.77
C PRO A 29 17.64 35.12 10.17
N CYS A 30 17.39 34.94 8.88
CA CYS A 30 17.91 33.84 8.08
C CYS A 30 19.44 33.95 8.02
N SER A 31 20.12 33.36 9.01
CA SER A 31 21.58 33.30 9.07
C SER A 31 22.06 32.00 8.43
N LYS A 32 22.99 32.11 7.49
CA LYS A 32 23.55 31.03 6.65
C LYS A 32 24.37 29.96 7.40
N HIS A 33 24.17 29.74 8.70
CA HIS A 33 25.00 28.81 9.50
C HIS A 33 24.21 27.97 10.52
N ASP A 34 23.16 27.27 10.07
CA ASP A 34 22.68 26.07 10.78
C ASP A 34 22.58 24.86 9.83
N PHE A 35 23.51 24.74 8.88
CA PHE A 35 23.58 23.59 7.97
C PHE A 35 23.79 22.28 8.73
N LYS A 36 24.61 22.29 9.80
CA LYS A 36 24.87 21.11 10.64
C LYS A 36 23.64 20.75 11.49
N GLY A 37 22.88 21.72 12.00
CA GLY A 37 21.61 21.47 12.67
C GLY A 37 20.53 20.96 11.73
N PHE A 38 20.47 21.49 10.51
CA PHE A 38 19.60 20.97 9.45
C PHE A 38 19.96 19.53 9.07
N LEU A 39 21.26 19.23 8.86
CA LEU A 39 21.74 17.88 8.55
C LEU A 39 21.40 16.90 9.66
N ARG A 40 21.58 17.28 10.93
CA ARG A 40 21.28 16.41 12.07
C ARG A 40 19.78 16.18 12.25
N ARG A 41 18.94 17.19 11.96
CA ARG A 41 17.48 17.09 12.05
C ARG A 41 16.88 16.25 10.93
N ASN A 42 17.45 16.32 9.72
CA ASN A 42 16.98 15.57 8.56
C ASN A 42 17.94 14.42 8.18
N ALA A 43 18.75 13.96 9.13
CA ALA A 43 19.82 12.99 8.87
C ALA A 43 19.29 11.73 8.22
N PHE A 44 18.16 11.22 8.72
CA PHE A 44 17.54 10.00 8.23
C PHE A 44 17.08 10.13 6.77
N PHE A 45 16.29 11.16 6.46
CA PHE A 45 15.85 11.47 5.09
C PHE A 45 17.04 11.65 4.13
N LEU A 46 18.09 12.35 4.56
CA LEU A 46 19.28 12.53 3.74
C LEU A 46 20.01 11.21 3.48
N LEU A 47 20.02 10.30 4.46
CA LEU A 47 20.64 8.97 4.33
C LEU A 47 19.87 8.07 3.36
N THR A 48 18.53 8.11 3.38
CA THR A 48 17.71 7.34 2.44
C THR A 48 17.82 7.86 1.00
N VAL A 49 17.81 9.18 0.80
CA VAL A 49 18.04 9.79 -0.52
C VAL A 49 19.44 9.48 -1.04
N ALA A 50 20.47 9.61 -0.20
CA ALA A 50 21.82 9.18 -0.55
C ALA A 50 21.86 7.69 -0.90
N GLY A 51 21.12 6.85 -0.17
CA GLY A 51 21.00 5.43 -0.44
C GLY A 51 20.38 5.12 -1.81
N ILE A 52 19.37 5.88 -2.25
CA ILE A 52 18.80 5.75 -3.59
C ILE A 52 19.84 6.09 -4.66
N VAL A 53 20.52 7.24 -4.53
CA VAL A 53 21.52 7.68 -5.51
C VAL A 53 22.69 6.70 -5.58
N LEU A 54 23.17 6.21 -4.43
CA LEU A 54 24.21 5.20 -4.35
C LEU A 54 23.76 3.85 -4.93
N GLY A 55 22.53 3.42 -4.66
CA GLY A 55 21.95 2.20 -5.23
C GLY A 55 21.83 2.25 -6.75
N LEU A 56 21.35 3.38 -7.29
CA LEU A 56 21.27 3.62 -8.74
C LEU A 56 22.66 3.59 -9.39
N THR A 57 23.60 4.37 -8.85
CA THR A 57 24.96 4.46 -9.40
C THR A 57 25.71 3.12 -9.34
N LEU A 58 25.61 2.40 -8.20
CA LEU A 58 26.20 1.09 -8.04
C LEU A 58 25.54 0.04 -8.96
N GLY A 59 24.21 0.07 -9.09
CA GLY A 59 23.46 -0.82 -9.97
C GLY A 59 23.87 -0.69 -11.43
N PHE A 60 23.93 0.55 -11.95
CA PHE A 60 24.39 0.80 -13.32
C PHE A 60 25.88 0.45 -13.54
N ALA A 61 26.73 0.76 -12.56
CA ALA A 61 28.15 0.39 -12.65
C ALA A 61 28.34 -1.13 -12.73
N LEU A 62 27.64 -1.89 -11.87
CA LEU A 62 27.75 -3.35 -11.82
C LEU A 62 27.00 -4.05 -12.98
N HIS A 63 26.00 -3.41 -13.58
CA HIS A 63 25.27 -3.96 -14.73
C HIS A 63 26.21 -4.21 -15.93
N SER A 64 27.23 -3.35 -16.10
CA SER A 64 28.26 -3.50 -17.14
C SER A 64 29.12 -4.77 -17.00
N VAL A 65 29.15 -5.38 -15.81
CA VAL A 65 30.02 -6.53 -15.48
C VAL A 65 29.32 -7.88 -15.76
N HIS A 66 28.04 -7.86 -16.16
CA HIS A 66 27.26 -9.06 -16.54
C HIS A 66 27.34 -10.19 -15.49
N MET A 67 26.89 -9.90 -14.27
CA MET A 67 26.88 -10.84 -13.16
C MET A 67 25.96 -12.05 -13.42
N THR A 68 26.34 -13.21 -12.87
CA THR A 68 25.49 -14.41 -12.86
C THR A 68 24.31 -14.22 -11.92
N ALA A 69 23.18 -14.90 -12.17
CA ALA A 69 21.97 -14.81 -11.33
C ALA A 69 22.24 -15.05 -9.83
N THR A 70 23.12 -16.00 -9.50
CA THR A 70 23.53 -16.29 -8.11
C THR A 70 24.26 -15.11 -7.46
N GLN A 71 25.12 -14.42 -8.22
CA GLN A 71 25.85 -13.24 -7.71
C GLN A 71 24.90 -12.06 -7.47
N ILE A 72 23.91 -11.87 -8.35
CA ILE A 72 22.85 -10.87 -8.16
C ILE A 72 22.04 -11.19 -6.90
N GLN A 73 21.74 -12.46 -6.64
CA GLN A 73 21.05 -12.86 -5.41
C GLN A 73 21.86 -12.52 -4.14
N TYR A 74 23.17 -12.80 -4.14
CA TYR A 74 24.04 -12.45 -3.01
C TYR A 74 24.19 -10.93 -2.83
N PHE A 75 24.30 -10.19 -3.93
CA PHE A 75 24.32 -8.73 -3.90
C PHE A 75 23.03 -8.15 -3.30
N ASN A 76 21.87 -8.71 -3.65
CA ASN A 76 20.57 -8.23 -3.17
C ASN A 76 20.25 -8.65 -1.73
N PHE A 77 21.05 -9.51 -1.10
CA PHE A 77 20.75 -10.09 0.22
C PHE A 77 20.52 -9.05 1.33
N PRO A 78 21.31 -7.96 1.48
CA PRO A 78 21.03 -6.95 2.50
C PRO A 78 19.68 -6.25 2.29
N GLY A 79 19.28 -6.09 1.03
CA GLY A 79 17.98 -5.56 0.65
C GLY A 79 16.83 -6.52 0.95
N GLU A 80 17.02 -7.81 0.65
CA GLU A 80 16.08 -8.86 1.02
C GLU A 80 15.87 -8.94 2.53
N LEU A 81 16.94 -8.77 3.32
CA LEU A 81 16.85 -8.72 4.78
C LEU A 81 15.97 -7.56 5.27
N LEU A 82 16.09 -6.38 4.65
CA LEU A 82 15.20 -5.24 4.94
C LEU A 82 13.73 -5.61 4.69
N LEU A 83 13.42 -6.20 3.54
CA LEU A 83 12.07 -6.64 3.20
C LEU A 83 11.53 -7.63 4.23
N ARG A 84 12.33 -8.64 4.61
CA ARG A 84 11.95 -9.64 5.62
C ARG A 84 11.68 -9.02 6.99
N MET A 85 12.50 -8.07 7.42
CA MET A 85 12.28 -7.37 8.70
C MET A 85 11.00 -6.55 8.68
N LEU A 86 10.72 -5.85 7.57
CA LEU A 86 9.50 -5.07 7.42
C LEU A 86 8.25 -5.95 7.35
N THR A 87 8.28 -7.03 6.57
CA THR A 87 7.14 -7.94 6.44
C THR A 87 6.83 -8.67 7.75
N MET A 88 7.85 -9.01 8.54
CA MET A 88 7.68 -9.55 9.89
C MET A 88 6.89 -8.62 10.82
N MET A 89 7.01 -7.30 10.64
CA MET A 89 6.29 -6.32 11.46
C MET A 89 4.84 -6.09 11.04
N ILE A 90 4.44 -6.47 9.82
CA ILE A 90 3.10 -6.15 9.30
C ILE A 90 2.02 -6.83 10.15
N LEU A 91 2.11 -8.15 10.35
CA LEU A 91 1.09 -8.92 11.08
C LEU A 91 0.83 -8.38 12.52
N PRO A 92 1.84 -8.29 13.40
CA PRO A 92 1.62 -7.82 14.76
C PRO A 92 1.21 -6.34 14.79
N LEU A 93 1.67 -5.52 13.84
CA LEU A 93 1.31 -4.11 13.79
C LEU A 93 -0.11 -3.87 13.31
N ILE A 94 -0.56 -4.56 12.26
CA ILE A 94 -1.94 -4.43 11.74
C ILE A 94 -2.93 -4.84 12.83
N THR A 95 -2.74 -6.03 13.40
CA THR A 95 -3.62 -6.56 14.45
C THR A 95 -3.67 -5.64 15.66
N SER A 96 -2.52 -5.25 16.21
CA SER A 96 -2.49 -4.40 17.40
C SER A 96 -2.93 -2.96 17.13
N SER A 97 -2.60 -2.38 15.98
CA SER A 97 -3.00 -1.01 15.65
C SER A 97 -4.48 -0.89 15.38
N LEU A 98 -5.08 -1.79 14.59
CA LEU A 98 -6.50 -1.73 14.29
C LEU A 98 -7.36 -1.96 15.54
N VAL A 99 -7.04 -3.00 16.31
CA VAL A 99 -7.76 -3.29 17.55
C VAL A 99 -7.66 -2.13 18.52
N ALA A 100 -6.45 -1.59 18.75
CA ALA A 100 -6.25 -0.44 19.62
C ALA A 100 -6.91 0.85 19.11
N GLY A 101 -6.83 1.11 17.80
CA GLY A 101 -7.39 2.29 17.15
C GLY A 101 -8.91 2.32 17.30
N ILE A 102 -9.58 1.23 16.95
CA ILE A 102 -11.04 1.13 16.99
C ILE A 102 -11.57 1.07 18.42
N ALA A 103 -10.93 0.30 19.28
CA ALA A 103 -11.40 0.13 20.65
C ALA A 103 -11.23 1.39 21.53
N SER A 104 -10.51 2.40 21.03
CA SER A 104 -10.28 3.70 21.70
C SER A 104 -11.21 4.82 21.24
N VAL A 105 -12.13 4.55 20.31
CA VAL A 105 -13.02 5.53 19.69
C VAL A 105 -14.47 5.17 19.97
N ASP A 106 -15.29 6.17 20.31
CA ASP A 106 -16.71 5.97 20.58
C ASP A 106 -17.50 5.48 19.36
N LYS A 107 -18.63 4.81 19.62
CA LYS A 107 -19.42 4.13 18.60
C LYS A 107 -19.87 5.03 17.45
N GLU A 108 -20.32 6.22 17.78
CA GLU A 108 -20.79 7.20 16.80
C GLU A 108 -19.66 7.80 15.96
N THR A 109 -18.45 7.86 16.54
CA THR A 109 -17.30 8.52 15.96
C THR A 109 -16.59 7.62 14.94
N TYR A 110 -16.45 6.31 15.22
CA TYR A 110 -15.80 5.41 14.25
C TYR A 110 -16.66 5.21 12.99
N GLY A 111 -17.99 5.25 13.10
CA GLY A 111 -18.89 5.14 11.94
C GLY A 111 -18.72 6.30 10.97
N LYS A 112 -18.67 7.54 11.49
CA LYS A 112 -18.40 8.74 10.68
C LYS A 112 -16.99 8.75 10.11
N MET A 113 -15.97 8.41 10.91
CA MET A 113 -14.59 8.29 10.43
C MET A 113 -14.46 7.26 9.30
N GLY A 114 -15.08 6.09 9.46
CA GLY A 114 -15.10 5.03 8.44
C GLY A 114 -15.78 5.49 7.15
N LEU A 115 -16.94 6.14 7.25
CA LEU A 115 -17.66 6.67 6.08
C LEU A 115 -16.86 7.73 5.32
N TYR A 116 -16.26 8.71 6.03
CA TYR A 116 -15.43 9.72 5.39
C TYR A 116 -14.20 9.10 4.71
N SER A 117 -13.58 8.10 5.36
CA SER A 117 -12.43 7.38 4.80
C SER A 117 -12.80 6.61 3.54
N MET A 118 -13.92 5.88 3.56
CA MET A 118 -14.40 5.11 2.41
C MET A 118 -14.76 6.02 1.24
N CYS A 119 -15.46 7.13 1.51
CA CYS A 119 -15.77 8.13 0.48
C CYS A 119 -14.49 8.71 -0.14
N TYR A 120 -13.48 9.01 0.68
CA TYR A 120 -12.18 9.46 0.20
C TYR A 120 -11.48 8.41 -0.69
N TYR A 121 -11.41 7.15 -0.27
CA TYR A 121 -10.75 6.07 -1.03
C TYR A 121 -11.44 5.78 -2.37
N VAL A 122 -12.77 5.75 -2.38
CA VAL A 122 -13.52 5.59 -3.63
C VAL A 122 -13.29 6.78 -4.54
N THR A 123 -13.35 8.01 -4.02
CA THR A 123 -13.15 9.22 -4.83
C THR A 123 -11.72 9.30 -5.40
N SER A 124 -10.69 8.97 -4.60
CA SER A 124 -9.29 8.98 -5.05
C SER A 124 -9.04 7.98 -6.17
N MET A 125 -9.62 6.79 -6.07
CA MET A 125 -9.52 5.73 -7.07
C MET A 125 -10.24 6.10 -8.37
N LEU A 126 -11.46 6.66 -8.29
CA LEU A 126 -12.18 7.14 -9.47
C LEU A 126 -11.40 8.26 -10.20
N LEU A 127 -10.74 9.14 -9.46
CA LEU A 127 -9.86 10.17 -10.03
C LEU A 127 -8.60 9.57 -10.68
N ALA A 128 -8.02 8.51 -10.10
CA ALA A 128 -6.89 7.79 -10.70
C ALA A 128 -7.28 7.16 -12.05
N LEU A 129 -8.41 6.45 -12.08
CA LEU A 129 -8.93 5.74 -13.25
C LEU A 129 -9.32 6.70 -14.37
N SER A 130 -10.00 7.80 -14.04
CA SER A 130 -10.34 8.84 -15.03
C SER A 130 -9.09 9.50 -15.62
N THR A 131 -8.05 9.74 -14.80
CA THR A 131 -6.75 10.24 -15.28
C THR A 131 -6.06 9.23 -16.19
N ALA A 132 -6.10 7.94 -15.85
CA ALA A 132 -5.56 6.84 -16.64
C ALA A 132 -6.18 6.79 -18.04
N ILE A 133 -7.52 6.79 -18.11
CA ILE A 133 -8.29 6.78 -19.36
C ILE A 133 -7.95 8.02 -20.20
N LEU A 134 -7.96 9.21 -19.60
CA LEU A 134 -7.67 10.45 -20.32
C LEU A 134 -6.28 10.41 -20.96
N LEU A 135 -5.25 10.00 -20.19
CA LEU A 135 -3.88 9.96 -20.67
C LEU A 135 -3.67 8.93 -21.78
N VAL A 136 -4.16 7.71 -21.61
CA VAL A 136 -3.94 6.63 -22.60
C VAL A 136 -4.67 6.90 -23.91
N LEU A 137 -5.82 7.58 -23.86
CA LEU A 137 -6.57 7.99 -25.06
C LEU A 137 -5.95 9.19 -25.77
N CYS A 138 -5.31 10.11 -25.02
CA CYS A 138 -4.57 11.24 -25.58
C CYS A 138 -3.24 10.82 -26.21
N ILE A 139 -2.44 10.02 -25.49
CA ILE A 139 -1.07 9.66 -25.91
C ILE A 139 -1.06 8.48 -26.89
N ARG A 140 -2.01 7.53 -26.76
CA ARG A 140 -2.17 6.33 -27.59
C ARG A 140 -0.87 5.51 -27.74
N PRO A 141 -0.30 5.00 -26.64
CA PRO A 141 1.01 4.34 -26.66
C PRO A 141 1.09 3.08 -27.53
N GLY A 142 -0.01 2.36 -27.75
CA GLY A 142 0.03 1.11 -28.52
C GLY A 142 0.26 1.30 -30.02
N LYS A 143 -0.07 2.48 -30.58
CA LYS A 143 0.15 2.76 -32.01
C LYS A 143 1.63 2.83 -32.39
N SER A 144 2.49 3.25 -31.45
CA SER A 144 3.94 3.29 -31.64
C SER A 144 4.53 1.88 -31.66
N ALA A 145 4.02 0.98 -30.82
CA ALA A 145 4.49 -0.39 -30.67
C ALA A 145 3.94 -1.37 -31.73
N ALA A 146 2.75 -1.09 -32.29
CA ALA A 146 2.14 -1.89 -33.37
C ALA A 146 3.00 -1.96 -34.65
N SER A 147 3.96 -1.05 -34.82
CA SER A 147 4.86 -1.02 -35.99
C SER A 147 6.05 -1.98 -35.90
N THR A 148 6.26 -2.70 -34.78
CA THR A 148 7.53 -3.43 -34.54
C THR A 148 7.40 -4.84 -33.93
N SER A 149 6.23 -5.42 -33.68
CA SER A 149 6.15 -6.77 -33.08
C SER A 149 4.90 -7.57 -33.44
N GLU A 150 5.12 -8.77 -34.01
CA GLU A 150 4.21 -9.92 -33.86
C GLU A 150 4.33 -10.40 -32.41
N ALA A 151 3.42 -9.98 -31.55
CA ALA A 151 3.39 -10.44 -30.17
C ALA A 151 2.84 -11.87 -30.12
N SER A 152 3.70 -12.85 -29.79
CA SER A 152 3.24 -14.19 -29.43
C SER A 152 2.47 -14.10 -28.12
N GLY A 153 1.14 -14.19 -28.19
CA GLY A 153 0.29 -14.26 -27.01
C GLY A 153 0.62 -15.51 -26.20
N GLY A 154 1.19 -15.32 -25.01
CA GLY A 154 1.24 -16.39 -24.03
C GLY A 154 -0.18 -16.76 -23.63
N GLU A 155 -0.52 -18.05 -23.68
CA GLU A 155 -1.77 -18.56 -23.14
C GLU A 155 -1.80 -18.37 -21.62
N SER A 156 -2.31 -17.21 -21.18
CA SER A 156 -2.71 -17.05 -19.78
C SER A 156 -4.08 -17.71 -19.64
N ARG A 157 -4.13 -18.90 -19.02
CA ARG A 157 -5.38 -19.56 -18.63
C ARG A 157 -6.22 -18.56 -17.83
N GLY A 158 -7.29 -18.07 -18.43
CA GLY A 158 -8.15 -17.04 -17.85
C GLY A 158 -8.86 -17.60 -16.62
N THR A 159 -8.52 -17.10 -15.44
CA THR A 159 -9.40 -17.23 -14.29
C THR A 159 -10.67 -16.43 -14.57
N GLN A 160 -11.84 -17.01 -14.34
CA GLN A 160 -13.08 -16.26 -14.49
C GLN A 160 -13.08 -15.08 -13.51
N THR A 161 -13.46 -13.89 -13.97
CA THR A 161 -13.53 -12.68 -13.14
C THR A 161 -14.42 -12.89 -11.91
N LEU A 162 -15.50 -13.68 -12.06
CA LEU A 162 -16.37 -14.06 -10.95
C LEU A 162 -15.63 -14.79 -9.84
N ASP A 163 -14.71 -15.70 -10.16
CA ASP A 163 -13.95 -16.42 -9.13
C ASP A 163 -13.00 -15.50 -8.37
N VAL A 164 -12.45 -14.47 -9.01
CA VAL A 164 -11.64 -13.45 -8.32
C VAL A 164 -12.49 -12.66 -7.31
N PHE A 165 -13.71 -12.26 -7.70
CA PHE A 165 -14.65 -11.59 -6.78
C PHE A 165 -15.09 -12.52 -5.63
N LEU A 166 -15.36 -13.80 -5.92
CA LEU A 166 -15.71 -14.76 -4.88
C LEU A 166 -14.53 -15.04 -3.94
N ASP A 167 -13.32 -15.14 -4.47
CA ASP A 167 -12.08 -15.29 -3.69
C ASP A 167 -11.83 -14.09 -2.79
N LEU A 168 -12.14 -12.86 -3.24
CA LEU A 168 -12.09 -11.67 -2.40
C LEU A 168 -13.00 -11.83 -1.18
N ILE A 169 -14.26 -12.24 -1.37
CA ILE A 169 -15.22 -12.45 -0.27
C ILE A 169 -14.76 -13.57 0.65
N ARG A 170 -14.27 -14.69 0.11
CA ARG A 170 -13.73 -15.81 0.89
C ARG A 170 -12.53 -15.38 1.73
N ASN A 171 -11.67 -14.51 1.20
CA ASN A 171 -10.53 -13.98 1.94
C ASN A 171 -10.92 -12.95 3.02
N ILE A 172 -12.07 -12.27 2.91
CA ILE A 172 -12.59 -11.40 4.00
C ILE A 172 -12.98 -12.24 5.23
N PHE A 173 -13.53 -13.44 5.01
CA PHE A 173 -13.98 -14.36 6.07
C PHE A 173 -13.20 -15.68 6.03
N PRO A 174 -11.93 -15.68 6.46
CA PRO A 174 -11.14 -16.90 6.43
C PRO A 174 -11.66 -17.95 7.43
N PRO A 175 -11.53 -19.25 7.11
CA PRO A 175 -11.98 -20.32 8.01
C PRO A 175 -11.13 -20.41 9.28
N ASN A 176 -9.88 -19.96 9.23
CA ASN A 176 -8.94 -19.98 10.36
C ASN A 176 -8.05 -18.73 10.37
N LEU A 177 -8.04 -18.01 11.50
CA LEU A 177 -7.26 -16.79 11.65
C LEU A 177 -5.74 -17.06 11.70
N VAL A 178 -5.31 -18.16 12.32
CA VAL A 178 -3.89 -18.53 12.40
C VAL A 178 -3.37 -18.91 11.01
N GLU A 179 -4.16 -19.66 10.24
CA GLU A 179 -3.81 -20.00 8.86
C GLU A 179 -3.71 -18.75 7.96
N SER A 180 -4.60 -17.78 8.18
CA SER A 180 -4.61 -16.50 7.45
C SER A 180 -3.32 -15.70 7.61
N CYS A 181 -2.53 -15.95 8.66
CA CYS A 181 -1.25 -15.30 8.87
C CYS A 181 -0.19 -15.70 7.82
N PHE A 182 -0.36 -16.83 7.12
CA PHE A 182 0.63 -17.34 6.17
C PHE A 182 0.06 -17.94 4.89
N LYS A 183 -1.25 -18.11 4.77
CA LYS A 183 -1.94 -18.54 3.54
C LYS A 183 -3.13 -17.65 3.19
N MET A 184 -3.43 -17.58 1.89
CA MET A 184 -4.63 -16.95 1.35
C MET A 184 -5.39 -17.91 0.44
N TYR A 185 -6.71 -17.75 0.36
CA TYR A 185 -7.57 -18.57 -0.50
C TYR A 185 -7.42 -18.14 -1.96
N LYS A 186 -7.32 -19.12 -2.87
CA LYS A 186 -7.29 -18.89 -4.32
C LYS A 186 -7.94 -20.06 -5.04
N THR A 187 -8.92 -19.79 -5.88
CA THR A 187 -9.56 -20.81 -6.71
C THR A 187 -8.55 -21.32 -7.75
N VAL A 188 -8.38 -22.64 -7.80
CA VAL A 188 -7.51 -23.31 -8.77
C VAL A 188 -8.35 -24.21 -9.64
N TYR A 189 -8.17 -24.10 -10.96
CA TYR A 189 -8.86 -24.98 -11.89
C TYR A 189 -8.07 -26.27 -12.07
N SER A 190 -8.74 -27.39 -11.87
CA SER A 190 -8.20 -28.71 -12.18
C SER A 190 -8.88 -29.21 -13.45
N GLU A 191 -8.08 -29.53 -14.46
CA GLU A 191 -8.53 -30.39 -15.55
C GLU A 191 -8.74 -31.79 -14.95
N ASN A 192 -9.99 -32.20 -14.81
CA ASN A 192 -10.29 -33.61 -14.58
C ASN A 192 -10.18 -34.30 -15.94
N GLN A 193 -9.07 -34.98 -16.22
CA GLN A 193 -9.02 -35.96 -17.29
C GLN A 193 -9.87 -37.17 -16.84
N THR A 194 -11.13 -37.20 -17.23
CA THR A 194 -11.91 -38.43 -17.11
C THR A 194 -11.49 -39.37 -18.22
N SER A 195 -10.58 -40.31 -17.94
CA SER A 195 -10.34 -41.47 -18.81
C SER A 195 -11.56 -42.38 -18.76
N GLY A 196 -12.60 -42.06 -19.53
CA GLY A 196 -13.64 -43.01 -19.89
C GLY A 196 -13.11 -43.88 -21.02
N VAL A 197 -12.85 -45.16 -20.76
CA VAL A 197 -12.71 -46.14 -21.83
C VAL A 197 -14.10 -46.34 -22.43
N ILE A 198 -14.35 -45.76 -23.60
CA ILE A 198 -15.54 -46.05 -24.40
C ILE A 198 -15.08 -46.37 -25.81
N ASN A 199 -15.53 -47.51 -26.32
CA ASN A 199 -15.13 -48.11 -27.58
C ASN A 199 -15.14 -47.12 -28.74
N ALA A 200 -14.10 -47.23 -29.58
CA ALA A 200 -13.90 -46.49 -30.81
C ALA A 200 -15.18 -46.36 -31.64
N THR A 201 -15.53 -45.13 -32.04
CA THR A 201 -15.84 -44.65 -33.41
C THR A 201 -16.64 -43.33 -33.31
N GLU A 202 -16.07 -42.28 -32.72
CA GLU A 202 -16.48 -40.90 -33.00
C GLU A 202 -15.36 -39.97 -32.53
N LYS A 203 -15.10 -38.92 -33.30
CA LYS A 203 -14.02 -37.96 -33.04
C LYS A 203 -14.48 -37.10 -31.86
N ASP A 204 -14.03 -37.48 -30.67
CA ASP A 204 -14.49 -36.96 -29.38
C ASP A 204 -13.80 -35.60 -29.10
N ASP A 205 -14.48 -34.50 -29.42
CA ASP A 205 -14.20 -33.20 -28.81
C ASP A 205 -14.61 -33.29 -27.33
N THR A 206 -13.77 -33.94 -26.51
CA THR A 206 -13.91 -33.94 -25.06
C THR A 206 -13.78 -32.50 -24.56
N ILE A 207 -14.92 -31.84 -24.36
CA ILE A 207 -14.99 -30.54 -23.68
C ILE A 207 -14.63 -30.80 -22.22
N SER A 208 -13.33 -30.74 -21.92
CA SER A 208 -12.84 -30.68 -20.55
C SER A 208 -13.32 -29.37 -19.93
N MET A 209 -14.43 -29.42 -19.21
CA MET A 209 -14.88 -28.26 -18.44
C MET A 209 -13.99 -28.16 -17.19
N PRO A 210 -13.11 -27.14 -17.09
CA PRO A 210 -12.31 -26.97 -15.90
C PRO A 210 -13.25 -26.72 -14.71
N THR A 211 -13.15 -27.56 -13.67
CA THR A 211 -13.94 -27.38 -12.46
C THR A 211 -13.15 -26.53 -11.46
N PRO A 212 -13.76 -25.50 -10.85
CA PRO A 212 -13.10 -24.74 -9.81
C PRO A 212 -12.92 -25.64 -8.59
N LYS A 213 -11.68 -25.76 -8.11
CA LYS A 213 -11.33 -26.44 -6.86
C LYS A 213 -10.78 -25.43 -5.86
N GLU A 214 -10.97 -25.75 -4.58
CA GLU A 214 -10.37 -24.98 -3.50
C GLU A 214 -8.85 -25.05 -3.59
N GLY A 215 -8.20 -23.90 -3.58
CA GLY A 215 -6.76 -23.79 -3.55
C GLY A 215 -6.31 -22.76 -2.53
N SER A 216 -5.02 -22.79 -2.23
CA SER A 216 -4.38 -21.81 -1.36
C SER A 216 -3.10 -21.31 -2.01
N ALA A 217 -2.81 -20.04 -1.82
CA ALA A 217 -1.53 -19.44 -2.19
C ALA A 217 -0.75 -19.08 -0.92
N ASP A 218 0.57 -19.25 -0.97
CA ASP A 218 1.45 -18.86 0.12
C ASP A 218 1.50 -17.34 0.22
N GLY A 219 1.33 -16.83 1.45
CA GLY A 219 1.29 -15.41 1.74
C GLY A 219 0.17 -15.06 2.72
N MET A 220 0.40 -14.00 3.50
CA MET A 220 -0.56 -13.55 4.50
C MET A 220 -1.83 -13.03 3.84
N ASN A 221 -2.99 -13.55 4.27
CA ASN A 221 -4.29 -12.98 3.96
C ASN A 221 -4.52 -11.70 4.82
N ILE A 222 -3.96 -10.59 4.35
CA ILE A 222 -4.06 -9.28 5.03
C ILE A 222 -5.52 -8.86 5.20
N MET A 223 -6.37 -9.12 4.19
CA MET A 223 -7.79 -8.79 4.20
C MET A 223 -8.53 -9.42 5.38
N GLY A 224 -8.40 -10.74 5.55
CA GLY A 224 -9.04 -11.46 6.65
C GLY A 224 -8.56 -10.99 8.03
N VAL A 225 -7.25 -10.75 8.17
CA VAL A 225 -6.65 -10.24 9.42
C VAL A 225 -7.18 -8.84 9.75
N VAL A 226 -7.28 -7.95 8.76
CA VAL A 226 -7.83 -6.59 8.92
C VAL A 226 -9.30 -6.65 9.33
N PHE A 227 -10.13 -7.41 8.61
CA PHE A 227 -11.56 -7.49 8.87
C PHE A 227 -11.85 -8.06 10.26
N PHE A 228 -11.15 -9.14 10.64
CA PHE A 228 -11.23 -9.70 11.99
C PHE A 228 -10.81 -8.68 13.06
N SER A 229 -9.68 -7.98 12.86
CA SER A 229 -9.18 -6.99 13.83
C SER A 229 -10.14 -5.81 14.01
N ILE A 230 -10.84 -5.41 12.94
CA ILE A 230 -11.90 -4.39 12.98
C ILE A 230 -13.08 -4.88 13.81
N ALA A 231 -13.64 -6.05 13.47
CA ALA A 231 -14.77 -6.63 14.19
C ALA A 231 -14.44 -6.84 15.69
N PHE A 232 -13.25 -7.35 15.98
CA PHE A 232 -12.78 -7.55 17.34
C PHE A 232 -12.59 -6.24 18.11
N GLY A 233 -12.00 -5.22 17.48
CA GLY A 233 -11.87 -3.88 18.05
C GLY A 233 -13.23 -3.25 18.39
N ILE A 234 -14.24 -3.40 17.51
CA ILE A 234 -15.60 -2.93 17.76
C ILE A 234 -16.20 -3.67 18.97
N THR A 235 -16.09 -4.99 19.02
CA THR A 235 -16.59 -5.78 20.16
C THR A 235 -15.95 -5.34 21.47
N LEU A 236 -14.63 -5.14 21.52
CA LEU A 236 -13.97 -4.62 22.72
C LEU A 236 -14.44 -3.21 23.09
N SER A 237 -14.70 -2.36 22.11
CA SER A 237 -15.27 -1.04 22.35
C SER A 237 -16.64 -1.15 23.05
N LEU A 238 -17.49 -2.08 22.59
CA LEU A 238 -18.83 -2.29 23.13
C LEU A 238 -18.85 -2.94 24.52
N MET A 239 -17.82 -3.71 24.89
CA MET A 239 -17.67 -4.31 26.22
C MET A 239 -17.38 -3.29 27.35
N GLY A 240 -17.20 -2.01 27.02
CA GLY A 240 -16.93 -0.97 28.03
C GLY A 240 -15.68 -1.27 28.86
N ASP A 241 -15.86 -1.35 30.18
CA ASP A 241 -14.81 -1.57 31.17
C ASP A 241 -14.29 -3.02 31.19
N GLU A 242 -15.13 -4.01 30.89
CA GLU A 242 -14.70 -5.42 30.83
C GLU A 242 -13.66 -5.64 29.73
N GLY A 243 -13.74 -4.87 28.65
CA GLY A 243 -12.77 -4.91 27.54
C GLY A 243 -11.46 -4.16 27.83
N LYS A 244 -11.38 -3.37 28.91
CA LYS A 244 -10.23 -2.49 29.19
C LYS A 244 -8.88 -3.22 29.29
N PRO A 245 -8.75 -4.37 29.98
CA PRO A 245 -7.47 -5.08 30.05
C PRO A 245 -6.92 -5.44 28.67
N LEU A 246 -7.80 -5.85 27.75
CA LEU A 246 -7.40 -6.24 26.41
C LEU A 246 -7.10 -5.02 25.51
N LYS A 247 -7.86 -3.92 25.67
CA LYS A 247 -7.54 -2.63 25.04
C LYS A 247 -6.14 -2.15 25.43
N ASP A 248 -5.81 -2.22 26.72
CA ASP A 248 -4.51 -1.79 27.25
C ASP A 248 -3.38 -2.70 26.77
N PHE A 249 -3.63 -4.01 26.70
CA PHE A 249 -2.70 -4.97 26.10
C PHE A 249 -2.34 -4.61 24.65
N PHE A 250 -3.34 -4.44 23.78
CA PHE A 250 -3.09 -4.11 22.36
C PHE A 250 -2.44 -2.74 22.19
N ASN A 251 -2.79 -1.77 23.04
CA ASN A 251 -2.13 -0.46 23.07
C ASN A 251 -0.65 -0.57 23.44
N CYS A 252 -0.31 -1.39 24.44
CA CYS A 252 1.06 -1.63 24.85
C CYS A 252 1.85 -2.37 23.76
N LEU A 253 1.26 -3.43 23.21
CA LEU A 253 1.83 -4.22 22.11
C LEU A 253 2.16 -3.33 20.90
N ASN A 254 1.23 -2.46 20.49
CA ASN A 254 1.46 -1.53 19.38
C ASN A 254 2.62 -0.57 19.66
N LYS A 255 2.69 0.01 20.88
CA LYS A 255 3.81 0.87 21.28
C LYS A 255 5.15 0.13 21.21
N ALA A 256 5.20 -1.13 21.66
CA ALA A 256 6.40 -1.95 21.59
C ALA A 256 6.83 -2.22 20.14
N ILE A 257 5.87 -2.53 19.25
CA ILE A 257 6.15 -2.78 17.84
C ILE A 257 6.65 -1.52 17.14
N ILE A 258 6.05 -0.35 17.39
CA ILE A 258 6.55 0.92 16.82
C ILE A 258 8.00 1.18 17.24
N ASN A 259 8.38 0.85 18.48
CA ASN A 259 9.79 0.96 18.91
C ASN A 259 10.71 0.00 18.15
N LEU A 260 10.25 -1.22 17.83
CA LEU A 260 11.00 -2.16 17.00
C LEU A 260 11.16 -1.66 15.56
N VAL A 261 10.10 -1.05 15.01
CA VAL A 261 10.12 -0.41 13.70
C VAL A 261 11.16 0.70 13.64
N ASN A 262 11.32 1.49 14.72
CA ASN A 262 12.37 2.52 14.77
C ASN A 262 13.77 1.93 14.57
N ALA A 263 14.04 0.74 15.12
CA ALA A 263 15.32 0.07 14.94
C ALA A 263 15.52 -0.39 13.48
N ILE A 264 14.48 -0.93 12.85
CA ILE A 264 14.52 -1.36 11.43
C ILE A 264 14.71 -0.16 10.51
N ILE A 265 14.07 0.98 10.81
CA ILE A 265 14.21 2.22 10.04
C ILE A 265 15.69 2.62 9.93
N TRP A 266 16.49 2.53 11.00
CA TRP A 266 17.93 2.83 10.93
C TRP A 266 18.73 1.93 9.97
N TYR A 267 18.25 0.71 9.71
CA TYR A 267 18.85 -0.20 8.71
C TYR A 267 18.38 0.11 7.27
N SER A 268 17.24 0.80 7.11
CA SER A 268 16.61 1.01 5.80
C SER A 268 17.53 1.64 4.74
N PRO A 269 18.39 2.63 5.04
CA PRO A 269 19.20 3.24 4.00
C PRO A 269 20.20 2.26 3.38
N VAL A 270 20.75 1.34 4.19
CA VAL A 270 21.62 0.26 3.70
C VAL A 270 20.81 -0.70 2.83
N GLY A 271 19.65 -1.15 3.31
CA GLY A 271 18.79 -2.05 2.53
C GLY A 271 18.33 -1.44 1.20
N ILE A 272 18.01 -0.15 1.16
CA ILE A 272 17.56 0.55 -0.05
C ILE A 272 18.65 0.60 -1.14
N ILE A 273 19.93 0.79 -0.77
CA ILE A 273 21.05 0.76 -1.72
C ILE A 273 21.06 -0.56 -2.49
N PHE A 274 21.02 -1.68 -1.75
CA PHE A 274 21.10 -3.02 -2.34
C PHE A 274 19.81 -3.44 -3.04
N LEU A 275 18.63 -3.03 -2.53
CA LEU A 275 17.36 -3.27 -3.22
C LEU A 275 17.34 -2.59 -4.58
N ILE A 276 17.62 -1.29 -4.64
CA ILE A 276 17.56 -0.53 -5.89
C ILE A 276 18.63 -1.01 -6.87
N GLY A 277 19.88 -1.18 -6.40
CA GLY A 277 20.95 -1.74 -7.22
C GLY A 277 20.61 -3.13 -7.75
N GLY A 278 20.03 -3.99 -6.89
CA GLY A 278 19.61 -5.34 -7.24
C GLY A 278 18.48 -5.38 -8.27
N GLN A 279 17.53 -4.43 -8.22
CA GLN A 279 16.49 -4.32 -9.25
C GLN A 279 17.06 -3.92 -10.61
N ILE A 280 18.02 -2.98 -10.65
CA ILE A 280 18.68 -2.60 -11.89
C ILE A 280 19.43 -3.78 -12.51
N LEU A 281 20.15 -4.55 -11.69
CA LEU A 281 20.92 -5.72 -12.16
C LEU A 281 20.07 -6.83 -12.78
N LYS A 282 18.78 -6.92 -12.42
CA LYS A 282 17.85 -7.90 -13.00
C LYS A 282 17.37 -7.49 -14.40
N LEU A 283 17.49 -6.22 -14.78
CA LEU A 283 17.14 -5.75 -16.10
C LEU A 283 18.27 -6.16 -17.06
N ARG A 284 17.99 -7.04 -18.03
CA ARG A 284 19.00 -7.50 -19.00
C ARG A 284 19.17 -6.55 -20.18
N ASP A 285 18.08 -5.97 -20.71
CA ASP A 285 18.10 -5.21 -21.95
C ASP A 285 17.33 -3.88 -21.84
N PHE A 286 17.99 -2.86 -21.26
CA PHE A 286 17.38 -1.53 -21.07
C PHE A 286 17.04 -0.82 -22.39
N VAL A 287 17.84 -1.05 -23.44
CA VAL A 287 17.73 -0.34 -24.73
C VAL A 287 16.57 -0.87 -25.57
N ASP A 288 16.42 -2.19 -25.68
CA ASP A 288 15.40 -2.80 -26.53
C ASP A 288 14.00 -2.69 -25.90
N MET A 289 13.89 -2.88 -24.58
CA MET A 289 12.65 -2.65 -23.84
C MET A 289 12.23 -1.16 -23.89
N GLY A 290 13.19 -0.25 -23.78
CA GLY A 290 12.95 1.20 -23.87
C GLY A 290 12.43 1.65 -25.24
N ARG A 291 12.84 1.00 -26.33
CA ARG A 291 12.41 1.37 -27.69
C ARG A 291 10.97 0.93 -28.01
N GLN A 292 10.56 -0.25 -27.54
CA GLN A 292 9.24 -0.82 -27.86
C GLN A 292 8.16 -0.41 -26.83
N LEU A 293 8.51 -0.31 -25.55
CA LEU A 293 7.59 0.03 -24.46
C LEU A 293 7.79 1.46 -23.92
N GLY A 294 8.70 2.24 -24.48
CA GLY A 294 9.06 3.57 -23.98
C GLY A 294 7.85 4.51 -23.84
N LEU A 295 6.99 4.60 -24.86
CA LEU A 295 5.80 5.46 -24.79
C LEU A 295 4.81 4.98 -23.74
N PHE A 296 4.68 3.67 -23.56
CA PHE A 296 3.86 3.07 -22.50
C PHE A 296 4.39 3.44 -21.11
N ILE A 297 5.69 3.25 -20.87
CA ILE A 297 6.36 3.61 -19.61
C ILE A 297 6.18 5.10 -19.31
N VAL A 298 6.41 5.97 -20.29
CA VAL A 298 6.21 7.42 -20.14
C VAL A 298 4.77 7.75 -19.78
N THR A 299 3.79 7.10 -20.41
CA THR A 299 2.36 7.32 -20.12
C THR A 299 2.03 6.95 -18.67
N VAL A 300 2.49 5.79 -18.20
CA VAL A 300 2.28 5.34 -16.81
C VAL A 300 2.94 6.28 -15.82
N ILE A 301 4.23 6.62 -16.02
CA ILE A 301 4.96 7.52 -15.12
C ILE A 301 4.30 8.90 -15.07
N THR A 302 3.85 9.42 -16.22
CA THR A 302 3.14 10.71 -16.28
C THR A 302 1.83 10.64 -15.49
N GLY A 303 1.06 9.55 -15.64
CA GLY A 303 -0.18 9.34 -14.89
C GLY A 303 0.04 9.26 -13.37
N LEU A 304 1.02 8.47 -12.93
CA LEU A 304 1.39 8.39 -11.52
C LEU A 304 1.87 9.74 -10.97
N THR A 305 2.60 10.51 -11.77
CA THR A 305 3.08 11.86 -11.38
C THR A 305 1.93 12.84 -11.23
N ILE A 306 0.98 12.85 -12.17
CA ILE A 306 -0.22 13.70 -12.09
C ILE A 306 -1.06 13.32 -10.88
N GLN A 307 -1.30 12.02 -10.65
CA GLN A 307 -2.07 11.53 -9.51
C GLN A 307 -1.40 11.94 -8.18
N SER A 308 -0.10 11.66 -8.04
CA SER A 308 0.63 11.85 -6.76
C SER A 308 1.02 13.29 -6.44
N LEU A 309 1.40 14.11 -7.44
CA LEU A 309 1.90 15.47 -7.22
C LEU A 309 0.89 16.58 -7.54
N VAL A 310 -0.17 16.28 -8.30
CA VAL A 310 -1.19 17.27 -8.66
C VAL A 310 -2.51 16.96 -7.98
N LEU A 311 -3.11 15.81 -8.25
CA LEU A 311 -4.47 15.49 -7.77
C LEU A 311 -4.52 15.29 -6.25
N MET A 312 -3.65 14.45 -5.67
CA MET A 312 -3.63 14.24 -4.22
C MET A 312 -3.33 15.53 -3.42
N PRO A 313 -2.31 16.33 -3.78
CA PRO A 313 -2.06 17.62 -3.11
C PRO A 313 -3.19 18.63 -3.30
N LEU A 314 -3.87 18.62 -4.46
CA LEU A 314 -5.01 19.49 -4.73
C LEU A 314 -6.21 19.13 -3.83
N ILE A 315 -6.56 17.84 -3.73
CA ILE A 315 -7.62 17.37 -2.82
C ILE A 315 -7.28 17.76 -1.38
N TYR A 316 -6.03 17.52 -0.95
CA TYR A 316 -5.57 17.92 0.38
C TYR A 316 -5.72 19.41 0.61
N PHE A 317 -5.32 20.26 -0.35
CA PHE A 317 -5.42 21.71 -0.25
C PHE A 317 -6.88 22.19 -0.23
N ILE A 318 -7.76 21.61 -1.05
CA ILE A 318 -9.18 21.99 -1.09
C ILE A 318 -9.85 21.71 0.26
N VAL A 319 -9.59 20.53 0.84
CA VAL A 319 -10.23 20.08 2.08
C VAL A 319 -9.60 20.74 3.31
N THR A 320 -8.28 20.78 3.41
CA THR A 320 -7.58 21.24 4.63
C THR A 320 -7.15 22.70 4.59
N ARG A 321 -7.12 23.32 3.40
CA ARG A 321 -6.59 24.67 3.15
C ARG A 321 -5.16 24.89 3.65
N LYS A 322 -4.39 23.81 3.83
CA LYS A 322 -3.00 23.82 4.29
C LYS A 322 -2.06 23.42 3.15
N ASN A 323 -0.79 23.80 3.27
CA ASN A 323 0.21 23.46 2.27
C ASN A 323 0.48 21.93 2.26
N PRO A 324 0.14 21.21 1.17
CA PRO A 324 0.32 19.75 1.06
C PRO A 324 1.79 19.32 1.05
N PHE A 325 2.69 20.15 0.51
CA PHE A 325 4.10 19.78 0.39
C PHE A 325 4.79 19.66 1.74
N ARG A 326 4.32 20.40 2.76
CA ARG A 326 4.82 20.23 4.14
C ARG A 326 4.39 18.90 4.74
N PHE A 327 3.20 18.41 4.36
CA PHE A 327 2.71 17.09 4.77
C PHE A 327 3.53 15.98 4.09
N ILE A 328 3.71 16.08 2.76
CA ILE A 328 4.54 15.15 1.98
C ILE A 328 5.97 15.10 2.53
N ALA A 329 6.54 16.25 2.91
CA ALA A 329 7.87 16.32 3.50
C ALA A 329 8.02 15.47 4.77
N GLY A 330 6.98 15.38 5.60
CA GLY A 330 6.96 14.54 6.80
C GLY A 330 6.86 13.03 6.52
N LEU A 331 6.48 12.65 5.30
CA LEU A 331 6.30 11.27 4.82
C LEU A 331 7.41 10.78 3.87
N LEU A 332 8.40 11.62 3.56
CA LEU A 332 9.44 11.30 2.57
C LEU A 332 10.19 9.99 2.89
N ASP A 333 10.37 9.69 4.17
CA ASP A 333 10.97 8.46 4.66
C ASP A 333 10.20 7.20 4.23
N ALA A 334 8.88 7.26 4.34
CA ALA A 334 7.99 6.20 3.88
C ALA A 334 7.97 6.11 2.34
N ILE A 335 7.92 7.25 1.65
CA ILE A 335 7.88 7.31 0.17
C ILE A 335 9.17 6.76 -0.44
N THR A 336 10.33 7.15 0.08
CA THR A 336 11.65 6.66 -0.38
C THR A 336 11.82 5.17 -0.12
N THR A 337 11.36 4.69 1.04
CA THR A 337 11.35 3.26 1.32
C THR A 337 10.40 2.52 0.39
N ALA A 338 9.20 3.05 0.11
CA ALA A 338 8.22 2.44 -0.78
C ALA A 338 8.73 2.33 -2.21
N PHE A 339 9.48 3.34 -2.67
CA PHE A 339 10.15 3.29 -3.96
C PHE A 339 11.23 2.20 -4.01
N GLY A 340 12.01 2.03 -2.94
CA GLY A 340 13.05 0.99 -2.89
C GLY A 340 12.50 -0.43 -2.72
N THR A 341 11.44 -0.61 -1.95
CA THR A 341 10.84 -1.92 -1.67
C THR A 341 9.83 -2.36 -2.72
N SER A 342 9.28 -1.42 -3.51
CA SER A 342 8.17 -1.64 -4.45
C SER A 342 6.96 -2.32 -3.80
N SER A 343 6.74 -2.11 -2.49
CA SER A 343 5.67 -2.76 -1.72
C SER A 343 5.03 -1.81 -0.70
N SER A 344 3.76 -1.47 -0.93
CA SER A 344 2.97 -0.63 -0.03
C SER A 344 2.80 -1.28 1.35
N SER A 345 2.53 -2.58 1.41
CA SER A 345 2.35 -3.32 2.66
C SER A 345 3.65 -3.41 3.48
N ALA A 346 4.81 -3.56 2.84
CA ALA A 346 6.10 -3.53 3.54
C ALA A 346 6.41 -2.16 4.17
N THR A 347 5.88 -1.07 3.61
CA THR A 347 6.10 0.29 4.16
C THR A 347 5.11 0.69 5.23
N PHE A 348 4.04 -0.08 5.44
CA PHE A 348 3.00 0.21 6.42
C PHE A 348 3.55 0.62 7.80
N PRO A 349 4.54 -0.08 8.40
CA PRO A 349 5.09 0.30 9.70
C PRO A 349 5.80 1.66 9.71
N ILE A 350 6.52 1.97 8.62
CA ILE A 350 7.26 3.22 8.47
C ILE A 350 6.28 4.39 8.25
N THR A 351 5.24 4.17 7.45
CA THR A 351 4.19 5.16 7.23
C THR A 351 3.50 5.53 8.55
N LEU A 352 3.14 4.54 9.37
CA LEU A 352 2.53 4.79 10.67
C LEU A 352 3.46 5.57 11.61
N HIS A 353 4.75 5.21 11.64
CA HIS A 353 5.77 5.95 12.39
C HIS A 353 5.86 7.43 11.95
N CYS A 354 5.94 7.69 10.64
CA CYS A 354 6.07 9.05 10.11
C CYS A 354 4.84 9.91 10.45
N LEU A 355 3.64 9.34 10.34
CA LEU A 355 2.39 10.04 10.67
C LEU A 355 2.30 10.39 12.16
N GLU A 356 2.69 9.47 13.05
CA GLU A 356 2.60 9.68 14.50
C GLU A 356 3.74 10.54 15.06
N ASN A 357 4.98 10.42 14.54
CA ASN A 357 6.15 11.09 15.12
C ASN A 357 6.58 12.35 14.36
N ASN A 358 6.63 12.30 13.03
CA ASN A 358 7.06 13.46 12.21
C ASN A 358 5.92 14.48 12.08
N LEU A 359 4.72 14.00 11.76
CA LEU A 359 3.53 14.83 11.54
C LEU A 359 2.66 15.02 12.78
N LYS A 360 2.88 14.22 13.84
CA LYS A 360 2.17 14.30 15.13
C LYS A 360 0.65 14.22 14.99
N LEU A 361 0.17 13.35 14.09
CA LEU A 361 -1.26 13.12 13.91
C LEU A 361 -1.85 12.28 15.06
N ASP A 362 -3.16 12.39 15.26
CA ASP A 362 -3.88 11.64 16.27
C ASP A 362 -3.79 10.13 15.97
N LYS A 363 -3.29 9.38 16.95
CA LYS A 363 -3.07 7.92 16.87
C LYS A 363 -4.37 7.17 16.62
N ARG A 364 -5.51 7.66 17.10
CA ARG A 364 -6.82 7.03 16.91
C ARG A 364 -7.20 7.02 15.43
N VAL A 365 -6.90 8.10 14.73
CA VAL A 365 -7.16 8.25 13.29
C VAL A 365 -6.16 7.46 12.46
N THR A 366 -4.86 7.60 12.73
CA THR A 366 -3.82 6.95 11.93
C THR A 366 -3.86 5.42 12.04
N ARG A 367 -4.08 4.90 13.25
CA ARG A 367 -4.14 3.44 13.50
C ARG A 367 -5.38 2.78 12.94
N PHE A 368 -6.42 3.56 12.63
CA PHE A 368 -7.61 3.08 11.95
C PHE A 368 -7.51 3.22 10.43
N MET A 369 -7.20 4.43 9.95
CA MET A 369 -7.26 4.75 8.52
C MET A 369 -6.13 4.11 7.72
N VAL A 370 -4.89 4.11 8.23
CA VAL A 370 -3.71 3.68 7.46
C VAL A 370 -3.73 2.17 7.13
N PRO A 371 -4.00 1.25 8.09
CA PRO A 371 -4.07 -0.16 7.77
C PRO A 371 -5.24 -0.49 6.84
N LEU A 372 -6.38 0.18 7.03
CA LEU A 372 -7.54 0.04 6.16
C LEU A 372 -7.23 0.51 4.73
N GLY A 373 -6.55 1.64 4.60
CA GLY A 373 -6.13 2.18 3.31
C GLY A 373 -5.11 1.29 2.60
N ALA A 374 -4.15 0.70 3.33
CA ALA A 374 -3.14 -0.19 2.73
C ALA A 374 -3.73 -1.44 2.04
N VAL A 375 -4.97 -1.79 2.36
CA VAL A 375 -5.68 -2.92 1.76
C VAL A 375 -6.73 -2.48 0.75
N LEU A 376 -7.43 -1.36 1.00
CA LEU A 376 -8.55 -0.92 0.16
C LEU A 376 -8.14 0.02 -0.99
N THR A 377 -7.07 0.79 -0.88
CA THR A 377 -6.66 1.74 -1.93
C THR A 377 -5.35 1.31 -2.60
N MET A 378 -5.44 1.08 -3.91
CA MET A 378 -4.32 0.77 -4.79
C MET A 378 -4.37 1.64 -6.05
N ASP A 379 -4.51 2.96 -5.87
CA ASP A 379 -4.69 3.93 -6.96
C ASP A 379 -3.64 3.80 -8.08
N GLY A 380 -2.37 3.60 -7.71
CA GLY A 380 -1.28 3.46 -8.68
C GLY A 380 -1.37 2.18 -9.51
N THR A 381 -1.79 1.07 -8.90
CA THR A 381 -2.01 -0.21 -9.59
C THR A 381 -3.20 -0.12 -10.53
N ALA A 382 -4.32 0.45 -10.06
CA ALA A 382 -5.51 0.64 -10.88
C ALA A 382 -5.23 1.51 -12.13
N LEU A 383 -4.45 2.59 -11.96
CA LEU A 383 -3.99 3.44 -13.05
C LEU A 383 -3.12 2.65 -14.05
N TYR A 384 -2.15 1.87 -13.55
CA TYR A 384 -1.28 1.05 -14.38
C TYR A 384 -2.04 -0.02 -15.17
N GLU A 385 -2.91 -0.79 -14.52
CA GLU A 385 -3.68 -1.87 -15.14
C GLU A 385 -4.63 -1.33 -16.22
N THR A 386 -5.27 -0.19 -15.96
CA THR A 386 -6.12 0.48 -16.96
C THR A 386 -5.33 0.91 -18.19
N ILE A 387 -4.16 1.54 -18.01
CA ILE A 387 -3.30 1.96 -19.12
C ILE A 387 -2.78 0.73 -19.87
N ALA A 388 -2.39 -0.33 -19.16
CA ALA A 388 -1.86 -1.57 -19.74
C ALA A 388 -2.91 -2.31 -20.59
N ALA A 389 -4.14 -2.48 -20.07
CA ALA A 389 -5.22 -3.14 -20.80
C ALA A 389 -5.56 -2.40 -22.11
N ILE A 390 -5.67 -1.07 -22.04
CA ILE A 390 -5.95 -0.25 -23.23
C ILE A 390 -4.75 -0.22 -24.18
N PHE A 391 -3.51 -0.19 -23.66
CA PHE A 391 -2.30 -0.30 -24.47
C PHE A 391 -2.25 -1.60 -25.26
N ILE A 392 -2.53 -2.74 -24.63
CA ILE A 392 -2.57 -4.06 -25.29
C ILE A 392 -3.63 -4.05 -26.39
N ALA A 393 -4.84 -3.54 -26.13
CA ALA A 393 -5.87 -3.41 -27.15
C ALA A 393 -5.41 -2.56 -28.34
N GLN A 394 -4.71 -1.45 -28.09
CA GLN A 394 -4.15 -0.59 -29.13
C GLN A 394 -3.05 -1.29 -29.95
N VAL A 395 -2.18 -2.10 -29.32
CA VAL A 395 -1.14 -2.87 -30.01
C VAL A 395 -1.75 -3.91 -30.95
N HIS A 396 -2.83 -4.57 -30.52
CA HIS A 396 -3.55 -5.55 -31.34
C HIS A 396 -4.56 -4.95 -32.32
N ASN A 397 -4.60 -3.61 -32.45
CA ASN A 397 -5.57 -2.89 -33.29
C ASN A 397 -7.04 -3.24 -32.97
N ILE A 398 -7.34 -3.55 -31.71
CA ILE A 398 -8.70 -3.77 -31.24
C ILE A 398 -9.33 -2.40 -30.95
N GLU A 399 -10.38 -2.05 -31.70
CA GLU A 399 -11.15 -0.85 -31.42
C GLU A 399 -12.04 -1.04 -30.20
N LEU A 400 -11.68 -0.40 -29.09
CA LEU A 400 -12.50 -0.39 -27.88
C LEU A 400 -13.58 0.70 -27.98
N SER A 401 -14.84 0.31 -27.82
CA SER A 401 -15.94 1.24 -27.60
C SER A 401 -15.77 2.00 -26.28
N SER A 402 -16.40 3.18 -26.16
CA SER A 402 -16.42 3.95 -24.91
C SER A 402 -16.97 3.14 -23.74
N GLY A 403 -17.97 2.28 -23.96
CA GLY A 403 -18.51 1.38 -22.96
C GLY A 403 -17.50 0.34 -22.47
N GLN A 404 -16.73 -0.29 -23.38
CA GLN A 404 -15.68 -1.25 -23.01
C GLN A 404 -14.54 -0.59 -22.23
N ILE A 405 -14.17 0.66 -22.57
CA ILE A 405 -13.14 1.41 -21.83
C ILE A 405 -13.57 1.65 -20.38
N VAL A 406 -14.85 2.00 -20.17
CA VAL A 406 -15.41 2.17 -18.82
C VAL A 406 -15.42 0.83 -18.08
N ILE A 407 -15.83 -0.26 -18.75
CA ILE A 407 -15.82 -1.60 -18.13
C ILE A 407 -14.40 -1.99 -17.70
N ILE A 408 -13.40 -1.83 -18.57
CA ILE A 408 -12.00 -2.15 -18.28
C ILE A 408 -11.45 -1.35 -17.09
N ALA A 409 -11.86 -0.08 -16.95
CA ALA A 409 -11.33 0.79 -15.90
C ALA A 409 -11.99 0.57 -14.53
N TYR A 410 -13.29 0.25 -14.49
CA TYR A 410 -14.07 0.28 -13.25
C TYR A 410 -14.55 -1.10 -12.75
N VAL A 411 -14.29 -2.17 -13.50
CA VAL A 411 -14.58 -3.57 -13.13
C VAL A 411 -13.26 -4.29 -12.87
#